data_AF-A0A6J7GLN3-F1
#
_entry.id   AF-A0A6J7GLN3-F1
#
_cell.length_a   1.000
_cell.length_b   1.000
_cell.length_c   1.000
_cell.angle_alpha   90.00
_cell.angle_beta   90.00
_cell.angle_gamma   90.00
#
_symmetry.space_group_name_H-M   'P 1'
#
loop_
_entity.id
_entity.type
_entity.pdbx_description
1 polymer ?
#
loop_
_entity_poly.entity_id
_entity_poly.type
_entity_poly.pdbx_seq_one_letter_code
_entity_poly.pdbx_strand_id
1 'polypeptide(L)'
;MPGRKDDATLRQSGRARDFNLVHFVSEERLRPGDIATVTVTQAAPHHLVAENPPNAVRRTRSGDVWESAQASTETRTFLSLTPRP
;
A
#
# COMPACT_ATOMS: atom_id res chain seq x y z
N MET A 1 1.31 2.30 -14.30
CA MET A 1 2.48 1.62 -13.70
C MET A 1 2.77 2.25 -12.35
N PRO A 2 2.33 1.71 -11.21
CA PRO A 2 2.58 2.39 -9.93
C PRO A 2 4.03 2.15 -9.46
N GLY A 3 4.73 3.26 -9.17
CA GLY A 3 5.63 3.39 -8.03
C GLY A 3 6.91 2.54 -8.02
N ARG A 4 7.75 2.62 -9.05
CA ARG A 4 9.15 2.11 -8.98
C ARG A 4 10.05 2.94 -8.03
N LYS A 5 9.57 4.08 -7.52
CA LYS A 5 10.39 5.02 -6.74
C LYS A 5 10.47 4.70 -5.25
N ASP A 6 9.54 3.92 -4.72
CA ASP A 6 9.43 3.68 -3.28
C ASP A 6 10.34 2.54 -2.79
N ASP A 7 10.84 1.71 -3.72
CA ASP A 7 11.68 0.54 -3.43
C ASP A 7 13.05 0.93 -2.86
N ALA A 8 13.57 2.12 -3.21
CA ALA A 8 14.90 2.55 -2.76
C ALA A 8 14.94 3.08 -1.33
N THR A 9 13.80 3.45 -0.73
CA THR A 9 13.77 4.10 0.61
C THR A 9 12.93 3.34 1.62
N LEU A 10 12.36 2.18 1.27
CA LEU A 10 11.47 1.39 2.14
C LEU A 10 10.30 2.22 2.72
N ARG A 11 9.97 3.35 2.06
CA ARG A 11 8.97 4.30 2.52
C ARG A 11 7.63 3.91 1.94
N GLN A 12 6.68 3.71 2.83
CA GLN A 12 5.30 3.40 2.51
C GLN A 12 4.40 4.52 3.02
N SER A 13 3.19 4.58 2.48
CA SER A 13 2.18 5.55 2.93
C SER A 13 0.89 4.84 3.30
N GLY A 14 0.23 5.36 4.33
CA GLY A 14 -1.04 4.85 4.84
C GLY A 14 -1.92 5.99 5.32
N ARG A 15 -3.21 5.72 5.51
CA ARG A 15 -4.17 6.69 6.06
C ARG A 15 -4.46 6.34 7.50
N ALA A 16 -4.24 7.30 8.40
CA ALA A 16 -4.55 7.14 9.81
C ALA A 16 -6.07 7.32 10.08
N ARG A 17 -6.50 6.95 11.29
CA ARG A 17 -7.92 7.00 11.71
C ARG A 17 -8.49 8.41 11.77
N ASP A 18 -7.62 9.40 11.91
CA ASP A 18 -7.89 10.84 11.88
C ASP A 18 -7.88 11.41 10.44
N PHE A 19 -7.83 10.53 9.44
CA PHE A 19 -7.73 10.85 8.01
C PHE A 19 -6.43 11.51 7.56
N ASN A 20 -5.42 11.64 8.43
CA ASN A 20 -4.11 12.16 8.05
C ASN A 20 -3.33 11.15 7.20
N LEU A 21 -2.55 11.67 6.25
CA LEU A 21 -1.61 10.87 5.46
C LEU A 21 -0.37 10.58 6.31
N VAL A 22 0.01 9.32 6.47
CA VAL A 22 1.18 8.93 7.26
C VAL A 22 2.23 8.33 6.34
N HIS A 23 3.41 8.92 6.32
CA HIS A 23 4.60 8.35 5.71
C HIS A 23 5.35 7.54 6.76
N PHE A 24 5.57 6.26 6.50
CA PHE A 24 6.29 5.38 7.43
C PHE A 24 7.30 4.51 6.71
N VAL A 25 8.32 4.06 7.42
CA VAL A 25 9.30 3.11 6.90
C VAL A 25 8.89 1.70 7.33
N SER A 26 8.98 0.72 6.43
CA SER A 26 8.72 -0.68 6.74
C SER A 26 9.60 -1.58 5.88
N GLU A 27 10.24 -2.56 6.50
CA GLU A 27 11.02 -3.58 5.78
C GLU A 27 10.10 -4.52 4.99
N GLU A 28 8.91 -4.80 5.54
CA GLU A 28 7.89 -5.59 4.86
C GLU A 28 6.97 -4.69 4.04
N ARG A 29 6.62 -5.15 2.83
CA ARG A 29 5.65 -4.45 1.98
C ARG A 29 4.23 -4.69 2.49
N LEU A 30 3.62 -3.68 3.12
CA LEU A 30 2.21 -3.76 3.51
C LEU A 30 1.30 -3.75 2.27
N ARG A 31 0.24 -4.57 2.32
CA ARG A 31 -0.77 -4.61 1.27
C ARG A 31 -1.81 -3.52 1.52
N PRO A 32 -2.41 -2.95 0.46
CA PRO A 32 -3.60 -2.12 0.60
C PRO A 32 -4.70 -2.86 1.37
N GLY A 33 -5.06 -2.33 2.55
CA GLY A 33 -6.04 -2.93 3.46
C GLY A 33 -5.44 -3.49 4.76
N ASP A 34 -4.13 -3.69 4.84
CA ASP A 34 -3.46 -4.06 6.09
C ASP A 34 -3.43 -2.88 7.07
N ILE A 35 -3.33 -3.18 8.37
CA ILE A 35 -3.23 -2.17 9.42
C ILE A 35 -1.85 -2.20 10.04
N ALA A 36 -1.11 -1.09 9.93
CA ALA A 36 0.14 -0.85 10.64
C ALA A 36 -0.10 0.00 11.88
N THR A 37 0.58 -0.32 12.98
CA THR A 37 0.71 0.55 14.15
C THR A 37 2.11 1.13 14.15
N VAL A 38 2.22 2.45 13.98
CA VAL A 38 3.49 3.17 13.88
C VAL A 38 3.59 4.25 14.94
N THR A 39 4.79 4.54 15.40
CA THR A 39 5.06 5.68 16.28
C THR A 39 5.38 6.90 15.41
N VAL A 40 4.53 7.92 15.48
CA VAL A 40 4.74 9.19 14.76
C VAL A 40 5.93 9.92 15.38
N THR A 41 6.93 10.23 14.56
CA THR A 41 8.12 10.99 14.96
C THR A 41 7.99 12.47 14.64
N GLN A 42 7.23 12.83 13.59
CA GLN A 42 6.97 14.22 13.21
C GLN A 42 5.52 14.38 12.75
N ALA A 43 4.90 15.49 13.13
CA ALA A 43 3.57 15.89 12.68
C ALA A 43 3.64 17.19 11.87
N ALA A 44 3.13 17.17 10.64
CA ALA A 44 2.90 18.33 9.81
C ALA A 44 1.39 18.56 9.64
N PRO A 45 0.93 19.76 9.22
CA PRO A 45 -0.50 20.09 9.14
C PRO A 45 -1.35 19.15 8.27
N HIS A 46 -0.74 18.48 7.30
CA HIS A 46 -1.42 17.62 6.33
C HIS A 46 -0.87 16.20 6.25
N HIS A 47 0.22 15.90 6.97
CA HIS A 47 0.80 14.57 6.98
C HIS A 47 1.57 14.31 8.27
N LEU A 48 1.66 13.05 8.62
CA LEU A 48 2.47 12.55 9.73
C LEU A 48 3.65 11.76 9.14
N VAL A 49 4.76 11.74 9.86
CA VAL A 49 5.94 10.96 9.50
C VAL A 49 6.28 10.05 10.67
N ALA A 50 6.56 8.78 10.35
CA ALA A 50 7.08 7.78 11.27
C ALA A 50 8.36 7.20 10.67
N GLU A 51 9.51 7.59 11.22
CA GLU A 51 10.81 7.14 10.69
C GLU A 51 11.21 5.75 11.20
N ASN A 52 10.54 5.26 12.24
CA ASN A 52 10.76 3.95 12.82
C ASN A 52 9.88 2.88 12.16
N PRO A 53 10.32 1.60 12.18
CA PRO A 53 9.51 0.48 11.71
C PRO A 53 8.20 0.35 12.51
N PRO A 54 7.15 -0.28 11.94
CA PRO A 54 5.89 -0.47 12.63
C PRO A 54 6.04 -1.35 13.88
N ASN A 55 5.41 -0.95 14.98
CA ASN A 55 5.37 -1.75 16.21
C ASN A 55 4.52 -3.02 16.05
N ALA A 56 3.53 -2.96 15.16
CA ALA A 56 2.67 -4.09 14.85
C ALA A 56 2.10 -3.96 13.44
N VAL A 57 2.02 -5.08 12.73
CA VAL A 57 1.33 -5.19 11.44
C VAL A 57 0.25 -6.25 11.57
N ARG A 58 -0.97 -5.88 11.18
CA ARG A 58 -2.13 -6.79 11.17
C ARG A 58 -2.63 -6.95 9.75
N ARG A 59 -2.48 -8.17 9.23
CA ARG A 59 -3.06 -8.58 7.95
C ARG A 59 -4.59 -8.57 8.05
N THR A 60 -5.27 -8.12 6.99
CA THR A 60 -6.73 -8.10 6.96
C THR A 60 -7.27 -8.82 5.74
N ARG A 61 -8.52 -9.30 5.86
CA ARG A 61 -9.26 -9.90 4.74
C ARG A 61 -9.33 -8.97 3.52
N SER A 62 -9.41 -7.65 3.73
CA SER A 62 -9.40 -6.69 2.63
C SER A 62 -8.04 -6.68 1.90
N GLY A 63 -6.94 -6.83 2.64
CA GLY A 63 -5.61 -7.01 2.07
C GLY A 63 -5.48 -8.31 1.27
N ASP A 64 -6.05 -9.40 1.79
CA ASP A 64 -6.03 -10.70 1.11
C ASP A 64 -6.89 -10.69 -0.17
N VAL A 65 -8.06 -10.04 -0.12
CA VAL A 65 -8.91 -9.83 -1.30
C VAL A 65 -8.17 -8.98 -2.34
N TRP A 66 -7.51 -7.91 -1.93
CA TRP A 66 -6.71 -7.08 -2.84
C TRP A 66 -5.58 -7.88 -3.49
N GLU A 67 -4.84 -8.68 -2.72
CA GLU A 67 -3.77 -9.55 -3.24
C GLU A 67 -4.31 -10.56 -4.27
N SER A 68 -5.43 -11.22 -3.95
CA SER A 68 -6.09 -12.15 -4.87
C SER A 68 -6.59 -11.47 -6.15
N ALA A 69 -7.09 -10.23 -6.04
CA ALA A 69 -7.55 -9.44 -7.19
C ALA A 69 -6.38 -9.06 -8.10
N GLN A 70 -5.24 -8.67 -7.54
CA GLN A 70 -4.03 -8.36 -8.31
C GLN A 70 -3.49 -9.59 -9.05
N ALA A 71 -3.43 -10.76 -8.39
CA ALA A 71 -3.04 -12.02 -9.02
C ALA A 71 -3.99 -12.42 -10.17
N SER A 72 -5.30 -12.17 -10.02
CA SER A 72 -6.28 -12.43 -11.08
C SER A 72 -6.21 -11.44 -12.25
N THR A 73 -5.72 -10.22 -12.00
CA THR A 73 -5.64 -9.15 -13.00
C THR A 73 -4.49 -9.40 -13.98
N GLU A 74 -3.37 -9.99 -13.54
CA GLU A 74 -2.30 -10.41 -14.46
C GLU A 74 -2.74 -11.49 -15.45
N THR A 75 -3.77 -12.28 -15.13
CA THR A 75 -4.27 -13.34 -16.02
C THR A 75 -5.27 -12.82 -17.08
N ARG A 76 -5.78 -11.59 -16.97
CA ARG A 76 -6.64 -10.99 -18.01
C ARG A 76 -5.83 -10.31 -19.10
N THR A 77 -4.99 -11.09 -19.79
CA THR A 77 -4.42 -10.66 -21.07
C THR A 77 -5.50 -10.74 -22.15
N PHE A 78 -5.87 -9.56 -22.62
CA PHE A 78 -6.79 -9.18 -23.70
C PHE A 78 -7.15 -10.27 -24.74
N LEU A 79 -8.41 -10.68 -24.78
CA LEU A 79 -9.01 -11.23 -26.00
C LEU A 79 -9.39 -10.05 -26.89
N SER A 80 -8.56 -9.74 -27.89
CA SER A 80 -8.90 -8.76 -28.92
C SER A 80 -10.11 -9.26 -29.71
N LEU A 81 -11.24 -8.57 -29.61
CA LEU A 81 -12.35 -8.72 -30.55
C LEU A 81 -11.95 -8.02 -31.85
N THR A 82 -11.45 -8.78 -32.82
CA THR A 82 -11.34 -8.30 -34.21
C THR A 82 -12.76 -8.16 -34.77
N PRO A 83 -13.20 -6.97 -35.21
CA PRO A 83 -14.45 -6.88 -35.97
C PRO A 83 -14.26 -7.62 -37.31
N ARG A 84 -15.16 -8.56 -37.60
CA ARG A 84 -15.23 -9.26 -38.90
C ARG A 84 -15.59 -8.26 -40.02
N PRO A 85 -15.11 -8.50 -41.25
CA PRO A 85 -15.15 -7.54 -42.36
C PRO A 85 -16.56 -7.20 -42.82
#